data_AF-A0A4Y2BG55-F1
#
_entry.id   AF-A0A4Y2BG55-F1
#
_cell.length_a   1.000
_cell.length_b   1.000
_cell.length_c   1.000
_cell.angle_alpha   90.00
_cell.angle_beta   90.00
_cell.angle_gamma   90.00
#
_symmetry.space_group_name_H-M   'P 1'
#
loop_
_entity.id
_entity.type
_entity.pdbx_description
1 polymer ?
#
loop_
_entity_poly.entity_id
_entity_poly.type
_entity_poly.pdbx_seq_one_letter_code
_entity_poly.pdbx_strand_id
1 'polypeptide(L)'
;MSLYGISIVVDILTGFVIDYDILSKNCLECTTAKKDLGEHIADYSKLYKTHRPEYSEKYVGSSNAMEVKAVEILWKGSLENCSM
;
A
#
# COMPACT_ATOMS: atom_id res chain seq x y z
N MET A 1 -9.48 2.92 -13.02
CA MET A 1 -9.58 2.47 -11.61
C MET A 1 -8.31 2.92 -10.88
N SER A 2 -8.39 3.53 -9.69
CA SER A 2 -7.19 4.01 -8.99
C SER A 2 -6.28 2.85 -8.55
N LEU A 3 -4.97 3.05 -8.65
CA LEU A 3 -3.93 2.10 -8.21
C LEU A 3 -3.48 2.35 -6.77
N TYR A 4 -3.75 3.54 -6.24
CA TYR A 4 -3.35 3.97 -4.91
C TYR A 4 -4.56 4.48 -4.13
N GLY A 5 -4.58 4.22 -2.84
CA GLY A 5 -5.49 4.81 -1.86
C GLY A 5 -4.67 5.41 -0.73
N ILE A 6 -5.01 6.62 -0.31
CA ILE A 6 -4.28 7.37 0.71
C ILE A 6 -5.27 7.71 1.82
N SER A 7 -4.90 7.38 3.05
CA SER A 7 -5.64 7.80 4.25
C SER A 7 -4.73 8.60 5.16
N ILE A 8 -5.27 9.68 5.71
CA ILE A 8 -4.53 10.65 6.52
C ILE A 8 -5.35 10.90 7.77
N VAL A 9 -4.70 10.84 8.94
CA VAL A 9 -5.27 11.25 10.22
C VAL A 9 -4.79 12.66 10.51
N VAL A 10 -5.75 13.57 10.69
CA VAL A 10 -5.48 14.99 10.95
C VAL A 10 -5.99 15.34 12.33
N ASP A 11 -5.15 15.97 13.14
CA ASP A 11 -5.56 16.56 14.41
C ASP A 11 -6.47 17.77 14.14
N ILE A 12 -7.68 17.75 14.73
CA ILE A 12 -8.71 18.76 14.43
C ILE A 12 -8.37 20.15 15.00
N LEU A 13 -7.54 20.21 16.03
CA LEU A 13 -7.22 21.48 16.71
C LEU A 13 -6.07 22.22 16.02
N THR A 14 -5.04 21.48 15.59
CA THR A 14 -3.83 22.04 14.98
C THR A 14 -3.83 21.97 13.46
N GLY A 15 -4.64 21.08 12.88
CA GLY A 15 -4.61 20.75 11.45
C GLY A 15 -3.38 19.94 11.03
N PHE A 16 -2.57 19.44 11.98
CA PHE A 16 -1.40 18.64 11.66
C PHE A 16 -1.77 17.20 11.28
N VAL A 17 -1.02 16.66 10.32
CA VAL A 17 -1.06 15.23 9.99
C VAL A 17 -0.31 14.48 11.08
N ILE A 18 -1.02 13.62 11.80
CA ILE A 18 -0.44 12.84 12.90
C ILE A 18 -0.14 11.40 12.49
N ASP A 19 -0.80 10.89 11.45
CA ASP A 19 -0.53 9.56 10.88
C ASP A 19 -1.06 9.47 9.44
N TYR A 20 -0.52 8.54 8.65
CA TYR A 20 -0.97 8.27 7.29
C TYR A 20 -0.63 6.84 6.85
N ASP A 21 -1.44 6.29 5.94
CA ASP A 21 -1.10 5.05 5.25
C ASP A 21 -1.45 5.15 3.77
N ILE A 22 -0.64 4.48 2.96
CA ILE A 22 -0.78 4.42 1.51
C ILE A 22 -0.89 2.96 1.13
N LEU A 23 -2.05 2.57 0.60
CA LEU A 23 -2.26 1.26 0.03
C LEU A 23 -2.11 1.33 -1.49
N SER A 24 -1.45 0.34 -2.05
CA SER A 24 -1.30 0.18 -3.49
C SER A 24 -1.84 -1.16 -3.95
N LYS A 25 -2.33 -1.19 -5.19
CA LYS A 25 -2.76 -2.39 -5.91
C LYS A 25 -1.69 -3.02 -6.77
N ASN A 26 -0.62 -2.28 -7.00
CA ASN A 26 0.52 -2.74 -7.74
C ASN A 26 1.79 -2.21 -7.11
N CYS A 27 2.83 -3.05 -7.06
CA CYS A 27 4.16 -2.54 -6.80
C CYS A 27 4.64 -1.76 -8.04
N LEU A 28 5.09 -0.52 -7.83
CA LEU A 28 5.63 0.31 -8.90
C LEU A 28 6.83 -0.36 -9.55
N GLU A 29 7.74 -0.93 -8.76
CA GLU A 29 8.95 -1.59 -9.23
C GLU A 29 8.63 -2.81 -10.09
N CYS A 30 7.67 -3.64 -9.67
CA CYS A 30 7.20 -4.77 -10.47
C CYS A 30 6.47 -4.32 -11.74
N THR A 31 5.71 -3.22 -11.67
CA THR A 31 5.03 -2.66 -12.86
C THR A 31 6.05 -2.16 -13.89
N THR A 32 7.12 -1.48 -13.44
CA THR A 32 8.20 -1.00 -14.30
C THR A 32 9.00 -2.16 -14.86
N ALA A 33 9.42 -3.11 -14.03
CA ALA A 33 10.14 -4.30 -14.48
C ALA A 33 9.33 -5.12 -15.49
N LYS A 34 8.01 -5.24 -15.32
CA LYS A 34 7.11 -5.89 -16.29
C LYS A 34 7.10 -5.18 -17.63
N LYS A 35 7.13 -3.84 -17.65
CA LYS A 35 7.20 -3.06 -18.89
C LYS A 35 8.54 -3.22 -19.61
N ASP A 36 9.63 -3.23 -18.86
CA ASP A 36 10.99 -3.22 -19.43
C ASP A 36 11.44 -4.62 -19.89
N LEU A 37 11.08 -5.66 -19.13
CA LEU A 37 11.50 -7.04 -19.41
C LEU A 37 10.43 -7.84 -20.16
N GLY A 38 9.15 -7.44 -20.13
CA GLY A 38 8.05 -8.24 -20.65
C GLY A 38 7.66 -9.40 -19.72
N GLU A 39 6.35 -9.66 -19.64
CA GLU A 39 5.75 -10.57 -18.64
C GLU A 39 6.17 -12.05 -18.76
N HIS A 40 6.67 -12.45 -19.93
CA HIS A 40 6.99 -13.85 -20.25
C HIS A 40 8.47 -14.22 -20.09
N ILE A 41 9.34 -13.29 -19.69
CA ILE A 41 10.76 -13.61 -19.49
C ILE A 41 10.94 -14.25 -18.11
N ALA A 42 11.68 -15.36 -18.06
CA ALA A 42 11.98 -16.10 -16.84
C ALA A 42 12.56 -15.21 -15.72
N ASP A 43 13.26 -14.15 -16.12
CA ASP A 43 13.84 -13.14 -15.24
C ASP A 43 12.79 -12.32 -14.50
N TYR A 44 11.65 -11.98 -15.13
CA TYR A 44 10.55 -11.30 -14.44
C TYR A 44 9.91 -12.19 -13.37
N SER A 45 9.69 -13.49 -13.66
CA SER A 45 9.13 -14.44 -12.69
C SER A 45 10.03 -14.61 -11.46
N LYS A 46 11.35 -14.64 -11.67
CA LYS A 46 12.34 -14.72 -10.60
C LYS A 46 12.39 -13.42 -9.79
N LEU A 47 12.45 -12.27 -10.45
CA LEU A 47 12.42 -10.94 -9.83
C LEU A 47 11.15 -10.78 -8.98
N TYR A 48 9.97 -11.09 -9.53
CA TYR A 48 8.69 -10.99 -8.84
C TYR A 48 8.65 -11.84 -7.57
N LYS A 49 9.18 -13.07 -7.61
CA LYS A 49 9.22 -13.97 -6.44
C LYS A 49 10.20 -13.49 -5.36
N THR A 50 11.35 -12.93 -5.75
CA THR A 50 12.34 -12.38 -4.81
C THR A 50 11.87 -11.05 -4.21
N HIS A 51 11.15 -10.23 -4.97
CA HIS A 51 10.62 -8.93 -4.55
C HIS A 51 9.36 -9.04 -3.67
N ARG A 52 8.56 -10.10 -3.83
CA ARG A 52 7.32 -10.34 -3.07
C ARG A 52 7.36 -10.09 -1.55
N PRO A 53 8.45 -10.32 -0.80
CA PRO A 53 8.54 -9.99 0.62
C PRO A 53 8.65 -8.49 0.91
N GLU A 54 9.23 -7.70 0.00
CA GLU A 54 9.40 -6.23 0.09
C GLU A 54 8.22 -5.47 -0.54
N TYR A 55 7.21 -6.22 -0.93
CA TYR A 55 6.21 -5.81 -1.89
C TYR A 55 5.20 -4.84 -1.24
N SER A 56 5.08 -3.64 -1.82
CA SER A 56 4.22 -2.56 -1.34
C SER A 56 2.73 -2.71 -1.71
N GLU A 57 2.33 -3.80 -2.41
CA GLU A 57 0.91 -4.19 -2.52
C GLU A 57 0.39 -4.56 -1.14
N LYS A 58 -0.10 -3.54 -0.45
CA LYS A 58 -0.77 -3.71 0.82
C LYS A 58 -2.25 -4.08 0.65
N TYR A 59 -2.76 -4.20 -0.58
CA TYR A 59 -4.20 -4.39 -0.78
C TYR A 59 -4.61 -5.22 -2.01
N VAL A 60 -5.27 -6.35 -1.73
CA VAL A 60 -5.95 -7.20 -2.73
C VAL A 60 -7.47 -6.99 -2.59
N GLY A 61 -8.06 -6.19 -3.48
CA GLY A 61 -9.51 -5.92 -3.46
C GLY A 61 -9.96 -4.79 -4.40
N SER A 62 -11.15 -4.23 -4.15
CA SER A 62 -11.70 -3.11 -4.96
C SER A 62 -10.98 -1.80 -4.65
N SER A 63 -10.70 -0.98 -5.67
CA SER A 63 -9.99 0.29 -5.43
C SER A 63 -10.74 1.20 -4.47
N ASN A 64 -12.08 1.16 -4.52
CA ASN A 64 -12.93 1.96 -3.65
C ASN A 64 -12.82 1.59 -2.16
N ALA A 65 -12.28 0.42 -1.84
CA ALA A 65 -12.15 -0.05 -0.46
C ALA A 65 -10.73 0.15 0.12
N MET A 66 -9.79 0.70 -0.67
CA MET A 66 -8.43 0.97 -0.20
C MET A 66 -8.40 1.97 0.95
N GLU A 67 -9.08 3.10 0.81
CA GLU A 67 -9.10 4.15 1.84
C GLU A 67 -9.71 3.64 3.15
N VAL A 68 -10.80 2.88 3.06
CA VAL A 68 -11.45 2.24 4.21
C VAL A 68 -10.50 1.26 4.90
N LYS A 69 -9.75 0.45 4.15
CA LYS A 69 -8.77 -0.47 4.74
C LYS A 69 -7.57 0.23 5.35
N ALA A 70 -7.10 1.31 4.73
CA ALA A 70 -6.03 2.12 5.30
C ALA A 70 -6.48 2.76 6.62
N VAL A 71 -7.72 3.27 6.70
CA VAL A 71 -8.31 3.76 7.96
C VAL A 71 -8.39 2.65 9.01
N GLU A 72 -8.78 1.44 8.62
CA GLU A 72 -8.86 0.30 9.55
C GLU A 72 -7.47 -0.07 10.12
N ILE A 73 -6.41 0.00 9.32
CA ILE A 73 -5.01 -0.24 9.74
C ILE A 73 -4.58 0.85 10.73
N LEU A 74 -4.74 2.12 10.36
CA LEU A 74 -4.39 3.27 11.19
C LEU A 74 -5.14 3.24 12.54
N TRP A 75 -6.44 2.94 12.51
CA TRP A 75 -7.25 2.82 13.70
C TRP A 75 -6.75 1.72 14.63
N LYS A 76 -6.46 0.52 14.11
CA LYS A 76 -5.92 -0.59 14.92
C LYS A 76 -4.58 -0.24 15.54
N GLY A 77 -3.66 0.33 14.77
CA GLY A 77 -2.36 0.79 15.28
C GLY A 77 -2.50 1.84 16.39
N SER A 78 -3.49 2.73 16.29
CA SER A 78 -3.77 3.71 17.35
C SER A 78 -4.21 3.05 18.67
N LEU A 79 -5.01 1.98 18.61
CA LEU A 79 -5.45 1.24 19.81
C LEU A 79 -4.29 0.51 20.48
N GLU A 80 -3.41 -0.09 19.69
CA GLU A 80 -2.21 -0.77 20.19
C GLU A 80 -1.27 0.23 20.88
N ASN A 81 -1.02 1.37 20.26
CA ASN A 81 -0.19 2.44 20.84
C ASN A 81 -0.80 3.07 22.10
N CYS A 82 -2.13 3.12 22.22
CA CYS A 82 -2.82 3.63 23.41
C CYS A 82 -2.78 2.66 24.61
N SER A 83 -2.40 1.41 24.40
CA SER A 83 -2.38 0.36 25.44
C SER A 83 -1.02 0.17 26.12
N MET A 84 -0.03 1.01 25.78
CA MET A 84 1.27 1.10 26.46
C MET A 84 1.29 2.18 27.55
#